data_AF-A0A3D4UL85-F1
#
_entry.id   AF-A0A3D4UL85-F1
#
_cell.length_a   1.000
_cell.length_b   1.000
_cell.length_c   1.000
_cell.angle_alpha   90.00
_cell.angle_beta   90.00
_cell.angle_gamma   90.00
#
_symmetry.space_group_name_H-M   'P 1'
#
loop_
_entity.id
_entity.type
_entity.pdbx_description
1 polymer ?
#
loop_
_entity_poly.entity_id
_entity_poly.type
_entity_poly.pdbx_seq_one_letter_code
_entity_poly.pdbx_strand_id
1 'polypeptide(L)'
;MNAPKVMMQQQPDRKVHIPNLLTMARVVLAWVFVGLLSGVEPRTLNAEPTGIDRVGEITHPSAGLIIAAVVVFIIAAITDALDGHLARKWNAVTKFGRIMDPMADKLLILGGFVMLATPSFRATLMPNDTVFQVTAVGGWMVVAMLMRELLVTSIRGAYEAEGVDFSAGSLGKAKMILQSICIPIVLLIVALGSPVEGTTGYLIIRLLVWATVVTTLISGLPYIGQALRHTVEQNARMLEAMRGKKARKPTKVSGPPAKPRPKSNKGGQRSKKR
;
A
#
# COMPACT_ATOMS: atom_id res chain seq x y z
N MET A 1 -37.79 43.37 -6.02
CA MET A 1 -37.14 42.95 -4.75
C MET A 1 -36.91 41.44 -4.82
N ASN A 2 -35.67 41.02 -5.13
CA ASN A 2 -35.27 39.62 -5.14
C ASN A 2 -34.74 39.24 -3.76
N ALA A 3 -35.44 38.36 -3.06
CA ALA A 3 -34.92 37.72 -1.85
C ALA A 3 -33.96 36.57 -2.24
N PRO A 4 -32.89 36.34 -1.47
CA PRO A 4 -31.86 35.36 -1.80
C PRO A 4 -32.35 33.91 -1.64
N LYS A 5 -32.03 33.07 -2.62
CA LYS A 5 -32.11 31.60 -2.57
C LYS A 5 -31.38 31.10 -1.33
N VAL A 6 -32.14 30.68 -0.33
CA VAL A 6 -31.64 29.90 0.80
C VAL A 6 -31.04 28.62 0.23
N MET A 7 -29.74 28.43 0.45
CA MET A 7 -29.04 27.20 0.10
C MET A 7 -29.72 26.04 0.83
N MET A 8 -30.44 25.20 0.09
CA MET A 8 -30.77 23.85 0.54
C MET A 8 -29.45 23.13 0.78
N GLN A 9 -29.08 22.97 2.05
CA GLN A 9 -28.14 21.94 2.48
C GLN A 9 -28.73 20.60 2.03
N GLN A 10 -28.28 20.08 0.89
CA GLN A 10 -28.54 18.71 0.50
C GLN A 10 -27.93 17.82 1.59
N GLN A 11 -28.78 17.17 2.38
CA GLN A 11 -28.33 16.09 3.24
C GLN A 11 -27.54 15.10 2.36
N PRO A 12 -26.32 14.70 2.75
CA PRO A 12 -25.59 13.68 2.00
C PRO A 12 -26.49 12.44 1.87
N ASP A 13 -26.76 12.03 0.63
CA ASP A 13 -27.60 10.88 0.31
C ASP A 13 -27.14 9.68 1.16
N ARG A 14 -28.08 9.01 1.85
CA ARG A 14 -27.81 7.90 2.79
C ARG A 14 -26.91 6.83 2.16
N LYS A 15 -26.95 6.71 0.82
CA LYS A 15 -26.13 5.82 -0.02
C LYS A 15 -24.62 6.11 0.06
N VAL A 16 -24.22 7.32 0.39
CA VAL A 16 -22.81 7.75 0.48
C VAL A 16 -22.16 7.37 1.81
N HIS A 17 -22.96 7.22 2.88
CA HIS A 17 -22.44 6.86 4.20
C HIS A 17 -22.19 5.36 4.37
N ILE A 18 -22.88 4.51 3.60
CA ILE A 18 -22.79 3.05 3.72
C ILE A 18 -21.37 2.54 3.43
N PRO A 19 -20.70 2.91 2.32
CA PRO A 19 -19.33 2.47 2.07
C PRO A 19 -18.36 2.90 3.18
N ASN A 20 -18.42 4.16 3.61
CA ASN A 20 -17.54 4.67 4.67
C ASN A 20 -17.75 3.94 6.01
N LEU A 21 -19.00 3.56 6.34
CA LEU A 21 -19.29 2.80 7.54
C LEU A 21 -18.69 1.39 7.47
N LEU A 22 -18.71 0.76 6.29
CA LEU A 22 -18.09 -0.55 6.06
C LEU A 22 -16.56 -0.47 6.20
N THR A 23 -15.93 0.59 5.68
CA THR A 23 -14.49 0.85 5.89
C THR A 23 -14.15 0.98 7.38
N MET A 24 -14.94 1.76 8.13
CA MET A 24 -14.76 1.94 9.57
C MET A 24 -14.95 0.63 10.34
N ALA A 25 -15.98 -0.14 9.97
CA ALA A 25 -16.21 -1.47 10.53
C ALA A 25 -15.00 -2.39 10.27
N ARG A 26 -14.38 -2.33 9.08
CA ARG A 26 -13.17 -3.12 8.78
C ARG A 26 -12.01 -2.76 9.69
N VAL A 27 -11.77 -1.47 9.95
CA VAL A 27 -10.70 -1.05 10.88
C VAL A 27 -10.95 -1.65 12.26
N VAL A 28 -12.19 -1.61 12.75
CA VAL A 28 -12.56 -2.23 14.03
C VAL A 28 -12.36 -3.75 13.98
N LEU A 29 -12.81 -4.43 12.92
CA LEU A 29 -12.63 -5.87 12.75
C LEU A 29 -11.15 -6.27 12.70
N ALA A 30 -10.29 -5.45 12.09
CA ALA A 30 -8.84 -5.67 12.09
C ALA A 30 -8.26 -5.62 13.51
N TRP A 31 -8.70 -4.68 14.35
CA TRP A 31 -8.33 -4.64 15.77
C TRP A 31 -8.86 -5.82 16.57
N VAL A 32 -10.11 -6.22 16.35
CA VAL A 32 -10.69 -7.42 16.97
C VAL A 32 -9.90 -8.66 16.58
N PHE A 33 -9.56 -8.80 15.30
CA PHE A 33 -8.74 -9.89 14.78
C PHE A 33 -7.36 -9.95 15.47
N VAL A 34 -6.67 -8.80 15.60
CA VAL A 34 -5.39 -8.72 16.33
C VAL A 34 -5.58 -9.10 17.80
N GLY A 35 -6.61 -8.60 18.46
CA GLY A 35 -6.90 -8.91 19.87
C GLY A 35 -7.21 -10.39 20.13
N LEU A 36 -7.93 -11.03 19.20
CA LEU A 36 -8.18 -12.48 19.27
C LEU A 36 -6.88 -13.27 19.15
N LEU A 37 -6.00 -12.89 18.22
CA LEU A 37 -4.73 -13.58 18.03
C LEU A 37 -3.70 -13.27 19.13
N SER A 38 -3.78 -12.13 19.81
CA SER A 38 -2.88 -11.82 20.93
C SER A 38 -3.19 -12.66 22.17
N GLY A 39 -4.40 -13.18 22.29
CA GLY A 39 -4.79 -14.14 23.34
C GLY A 39 -4.32 -15.58 23.07
N VAL A 40 -3.62 -15.83 21.96
CA VAL A 40 -3.07 -17.16 21.66
C VAL A 40 -1.78 -17.37 22.45
N GLU A 41 -1.73 -18.47 23.19
CA GLU A 41 -0.57 -18.89 23.96
C GLU A 41 0.38 -19.78 23.14
N PRO A 42 1.72 -19.66 23.32
CA PRO A 42 2.70 -20.53 22.67
C PRO A 42 2.51 -22.01 23.02
N ARG A 43 2.90 -22.92 22.12
CA ARG A 43 2.66 -24.37 22.27
C ARG A 43 3.90 -25.13 22.78
N THR A 44 3.68 -26.17 23.57
CA THR A 44 4.69 -27.18 23.92
C THR A 44 4.26 -28.52 23.32
N LEU A 45 5.12 -29.14 22.49
CA LEU A 45 4.84 -30.37 21.76
C LEU A 45 5.79 -31.48 22.22
N ASN A 46 5.25 -32.66 22.53
CA ASN A 46 6.03 -33.82 22.97
C ASN A 46 6.38 -34.74 21.78
N ALA A 47 7.64 -35.18 21.65
CA ALA A 47 8.10 -36.03 20.54
C ALA A 47 7.90 -37.55 20.75
N GLU A 48 7.30 -37.99 21.85
CA GLU A 48 7.06 -39.42 22.10
C GLU A 48 5.96 -39.97 21.17
N PRO A 49 6.22 -41.05 20.39
CA PRO A 49 5.19 -41.73 19.61
C PRO A 49 4.49 -42.77 20.50
N THR A 50 3.70 -42.34 21.47
CA THR A 50 2.74 -43.25 22.13
C THR A 50 1.54 -43.42 21.20
N GLY A 51 1.44 -44.63 20.65
CA GLY A 51 0.61 -44.96 19.48
C GLY A 51 -0.89 -44.72 19.66
N ILE A 52 -1.58 -44.53 18.53
CA ILE A 52 -3.06 -44.52 18.36
C ILE A 52 -3.84 -43.84 19.50
N ASP A 53 -3.26 -42.83 20.15
CA ASP A 53 -3.93 -42.03 21.15
C ASP A 53 -4.34 -40.70 20.51
N ARG A 54 -5.51 -40.76 19.85
CA ARG A 54 -6.56 -39.72 19.80
C ARG A 54 -6.08 -38.36 19.24
N VAL A 55 -6.54 -37.86 18.10
CA VAL A 55 -7.88 -37.25 17.87
C VAL A 55 -8.47 -36.51 19.11
N GLY A 56 -7.70 -36.24 20.17
CA GLY A 56 -8.22 -35.99 21.53
C GLY A 56 -7.47 -34.96 22.37
N GLU A 57 -6.42 -34.30 21.85
CA GLU A 57 -6.06 -32.93 22.30
C GLU A 57 -6.65 -31.87 21.36
N ILE A 58 -7.73 -32.23 20.65
CA ILE A 58 -8.61 -31.30 19.95
C ILE A 58 -9.41 -30.54 21.00
N THR A 59 -8.79 -29.56 21.66
CA THR A 59 -9.35 -28.27 22.12
C THR A 59 -8.26 -27.59 22.97
N HIS A 60 -7.19 -27.12 22.34
CA HIS A 60 -6.39 -26.08 23.00
C HIS A 60 -7.31 -24.87 23.26
N PRO A 61 -7.21 -24.18 24.41
CA PRO A 61 -8.03 -23.00 24.70
C PRO A 61 -7.99 -21.95 23.58
N SER A 62 -6.86 -21.89 22.86
CA SER A 62 -6.62 -20.96 21.76
C SER A 62 -7.21 -21.37 20.41
N ALA A 63 -7.64 -22.62 20.21
CA ALA A 63 -8.21 -23.06 18.92
C ALA A 63 -9.50 -22.29 18.59
N GLY A 64 -10.37 -22.08 19.60
CA GLY A 64 -11.57 -21.26 19.46
C GLY A 64 -11.25 -19.81 19.10
N LEU A 65 -10.22 -19.22 19.72
CA LEU A 65 -9.76 -17.86 19.41
C LEU A 65 -9.22 -17.75 17.97
N ILE A 66 -8.45 -18.74 17.51
CA ILE A 66 -7.92 -18.78 16.15
C ILE A 66 -9.06 -18.94 15.13
N ILE A 67 -10.02 -19.83 15.38
CA ILE A 67 -11.19 -20.00 14.51
C ILE A 67 -12.02 -18.72 14.46
N ALA A 68 -12.28 -18.09 15.61
CA ALA A 68 -12.95 -16.80 15.67
C ALA A 68 -12.19 -15.73 14.86
N ALA A 69 -10.86 -15.69 14.97
CA ALA A 69 -10.02 -14.79 14.19
C ALA A 69 -10.14 -15.05 12.67
N VAL A 70 -10.16 -16.31 12.24
CA VAL A 70 -10.40 -16.67 10.82
C VAL A 70 -11.76 -16.16 10.35
N VAL A 71 -12.82 -16.35 11.14
CA VAL A 71 -14.16 -15.86 10.80
C VAL A 71 -14.17 -14.33 10.68
N VAL A 72 -13.59 -13.62 11.66
CA VAL A 72 -13.48 -12.16 11.64
C VAL A 72 -12.70 -11.68 10.42
N PHE A 73 -11.58 -12.34 10.09
CA PHE A 73 -10.77 -12.01 8.92
C PHE A 73 -11.57 -12.18 7.61
N ILE A 74 -12.29 -13.29 7.46
CA ILE A 74 -13.12 -13.54 6.27
C ILE A 74 -14.23 -12.48 6.15
N ILE A 75 -14.91 -12.16 7.24
CA ILE A 75 -15.94 -11.10 7.24
C ILE A 75 -15.33 -9.75 6.83
N ALA A 76 -14.16 -9.40 7.37
CA ALA A 76 -13.47 -8.16 7.05
C ALA A 76 -13.05 -8.09 5.57
N ALA A 77 -12.53 -9.20 5.01
CA ALA A 77 -12.15 -9.31 3.61
C ALA A 77 -13.35 -9.26 2.65
N ILE A 78 -14.46 -9.93 2.99
CA ILE A 78 -15.71 -9.85 2.22
C ILE A 78 -16.25 -8.41 2.22
N THR A 79 -16.15 -7.72 3.36
CA THR A 79 -16.59 -6.33 3.49
C THR A 79 -15.84 -5.38 2.54
N ASP A 80 -14.57 -5.66 2.21
CA ASP A 80 -13.77 -4.93 1.20
C ASP A 80 -14.23 -5.13 -0.25
N ALA A 81 -14.61 -6.37 -0.58
CA ALA A 81 -15.19 -6.60 -1.89
C ALA A 81 -16.55 -5.88 -2.03
N LEU A 82 -17.32 -5.85 -0.95
CA LEU A 82 -18.67 -5.27 -0.92
C LEU A 82 -18.66 -3.74 -0.96
N ASP A 83 -17.89 -3.06 -0.10
CA ASP A 83 -17.89 -1.59 -0.07
C ASP A 83 -17.32 -0.98 -1.36
N GLY A 84 -16.28 -1.59 -1.94
CA GLY A 84 -15.75 -1.23 -3.25
C GLY A 84 -16.76 -1.43 -4.37
N HIS A 85 -17.56 -2.51 -4.33
CA HIS A 85 -18.64 -2.73 -5.30
C HIS A 85 -19.77 -1.70 -5.13
N LEU A 86 -20.21 -1.44 -3.90
CA LEU A 86 -21.28 -0.48 -3.57
C LEU A 86 -20.87 0.95 -3.94
N ALA A 87 -19.64 1.36 -3.62
CA ALA A 87 -19.12 2.69 -3.93
C ALA A 87 -19.12 2.95 -5.45
N ARG A 88 -18.73 1.96 -6.26
CA ARG A 88 -18.77 2.05 -7.73
C ARG A 88 -20.21 2.05 -8.25
N LYS A 89 -21.08 1.20 -7.71
CA LYS A 89 -22.48 1.09 -8.14
C LYS A 89 -23.29 2.35 -7.82
N TRP A 90 -23.00 3.03 -6.73
CA TRP A 90 -23.74 4.20 -6.27
C TRP A 90 -23.05 5.54 -6.58
N ASN A 91 -21.94 5.53 -7.33
CA ASN A 91 -21.09 6.72 -7.55
C ASN A 91 -20.76 7.47 -6.24
N ALA A 92 -20.62 6.71 -5.16
CA ALA A 92 -20.50 7.19 -3.79
C ALA A 92 -19.04 7.20 -3.32
N VAL A 93 -18.12 7.61 -4.19
CA VAL A 93 -16.68 7.65 -3.88
C VAL A 93 -16.37 8.90 -3.07
N THR A 94 -16.08 8.75 -1.78
CA THR A 94 -15.72 9.86 -0.91
C THR A 94 -14.20 10.06 -0.81
N LYS A 95 -13.76 11.28 -0.48
CA LYS A 95 -12.34 11.55 -0.20
C LYS A 95 -11.82 10.72 0.99
N PHE A 96 -12.69 10.50 1.98
CA PHE A 96 -12.38 9.71 3.17
C PHE A 96 -12.15 8.24 2.82
N GLY A 97 -13.10 7.59 2.13
CA GLY A 97 -12.96 6.19 1.70
C GLY A 97 -11.72 5.96 0.85
N ARG A 98 -11.42 6.88 -0.09
CA ARG A 98 -10.21 6.81 -0.92
C ARG A 98 -8.90 6.69 -0.11
N ILE A 99 -8.84 7.29 1.07
CA ILE A 99 -7.66 7.24 1.96
C ILE A 99 -7.76 6.05 2.92
N MET A 100 -8.95 5.82 3.48
CA MET A 100 -9.15 4.83 4.52
C MET A 100 -9.20 3.40 4.01
N ASP A 101 -9.73 3.13 2.80
CA ASP A 101 -9.82 1.77 2.26
C ASP A 101 -8.41 1.15 2.09
N PRO A 102 -7.43 1.83 1.45
CA PRO A 102 -6.06 1.31 1.36
C PRO A 102 -5.33 1.24 2.70
N MET A 103 -5.76 2.01 3.71
CA MET A 103 -5.20 1.93 5.06
C MET A 103 -5.75 0.71 5.81
N ALA A 104 -7.08 0.53 5.80
CA ALA A 104 -7.76 -0.58 6.46
C ALA A 104 -7.34 -1.93 5.89
N ASP A 105 -7.16 -2.03 4.58
CA ASP A 105 -6.63 -3.22 3.90
C ASP A 105 -5.24 -3.60 4.41
N LYS A 106 -4.32 -2.63 4.47
CA LYS A 106 -2.97 -2.85 5.00
C LYS A 106 -2.96 -3.21 6.48
N LEU A 107 -3.84 -2.61 7.29
CA LEU A 107 -3.96 -2.95 8.71
C LEU A 107 -4.37 -4.41 8.89
N LEU A 108 -5.35 -4.88 8.12
CA LEU A 108 -5.82 -6.27 8.20
C LEU A 108 -4.74 -7.26 7.72
N ILE A 109 -4.16 -7.02 6.55
CA ILE A 109 -3.18 -7.93 5.94
C ILE A 109 -1.84 -7.89 6.68
N LEU A 110 -1.21 -6.72 6.83
CA LEU A 110 0.07 -6.61 7.52
C LEU A 110 -0.09 -6.93 9.02
N GLY A 111 -1.20 -6.53 9.63
CA GLY A 111 -1.53 -6.94 11.01
C GLY A 111 -1.60 -8.46 11.15
N GLY A 112 -2.22 -9.16 10.20
CA GLY A 112 -2.21 -10.62 10.16
C GLY A 112 -0.82 -11.22 10.05
N PHE A 113 0.01 -10.75 9.12
CA PHE A 113 1.39 -11.23 9.02
C PHE A 113 2.23 -10.93 10.26
N VAL A 114 2.05 -9.76 10.88
CA VAL A 114 2.67 -9.43 12.17
C VAL A 114 2.25 -10.45 13.22
N MET A 115 0.95 -10.70 13.37
CA MET A 115 0.42 -11.66 14.36
C MET A 115 0.97 -13.07 14.12
N LEU A 116 1.02 -13.54 12.88
CA LEU A 116 1.59 -14.84 12.53
C LEU A 116 3.07 -14.97 12.88
N ALA A 117 3.83 -13.87 12.92
CA ALA A 117 5.26 -13.85 13.27
C ALA A 117 5.52 -13.67 14.79
N THR A 118 4.48 -13.47 15.60
CA THR A 118 4.63 -13.26 17.04
C THR A 118 5.03 -14.53 17.78
N PRO A 119 5.55 -14.41 19.03
CA PRO A 119 5.83 -15.54 19.89
C PRO A 119 4.62 -16.42 20.21
N SER A 120 3.39 -15.89 20.13
CA SER A 120 2.13 -16.65 20.30
C SER A 120 2.03 -17.87 19.37
N PHE A 121 2.71 -17.82 18.22
CA PHE A 121 2.75 -18.90 17.24
C PHE A 121 4.09 -19.65 17.24
N ARG A 122 4.84 -19.60 18.34
CA ARG A 122 6.00 -20.47 18.55
C ARG A 122 5.57 -21.77 19.20
N ALA A 123 6.24 -22.84 18.80
CA ALA A 123 6.16 -24.12 19.48
C ALA A 123 7.54 -24.55 19.96
N THR A 124 7.59 -25.12 21.16
CA THR A 124 8.77 -25.79 21.70
C THR A 124 8.60 -27.30 21.53
N LEU A 125 9.56 -27.96 20.89
CA LEU A 125 9.58 -29.40 20.71
C LEU A 125 10.45 -30.06 21.78
N MET A 126 9.84 -30.90 22.61
CA MET A 126 10.51 -31.71 23.64
C MET A 126 10.98 -33.04 23.06
N PRO A 127 12.11 -33.62 23.53
CA PRO A 127 12.93 -33.16 24.65
C PRO A 127 14.07 -32.21 24.26
N ASN A 128 14.26 -31.89 22.98
CA ASN A 128 15.42 -31.12 22.51
C ASN A 128 15.30 -29.60 22.74
N ASP A 129 14.21 -29.13 23.38
CA ASP A 129 13.86 -27.71 23.59
C ASP A 129 13.94 -26.86 22.32
N THR A 130 13.72 -27.47 21.15
CA THR A 130 13.81 -26.77 19.87
C THR A 130 12.60 -25.87 19.70
N VAL A 131 12.83 -24.56 19.69
CA VAL A 131 11.78 -23.56 19.43
C VAL A 131 11.71 -23.26 17.94
N PHE A 132 10.52 -23.39 17.35
CA PHE A 132 10.28 -23.04 15.94
C PHE A 132 8.95 -22.30 15.76
N GLN A 133 8.80 -21.63 14.62
CA GLN A 133 7.60 -20.86 14.29
C GLN A 133 6.61 -21.74 13.52
N VAL A 134 5.46 -22.06 14.10
CA VAL A 134 4.50 -23.01 13.47
C VAL A 134 3.85 -22.46 12.20
N THR A 135 3.84 -21.14 12.06
CA THR A 135 3.30 -20.42 10.89
C THR A 135 4.31 -20.25 9.77
N ALA A 136 5.59 -20.64 9.98
CA ALA A 136 6.71 -20.39 9.08
C ALA A 136 6.95 -18.91 8.72
N VAL A 137 6.30 -17.96 9.40
CA VAL A 137 6.47 -16.51 9.16
C VAL A 137 7.59 -15.97 10.04
N GLY A 138 8.72 -15.64 9.43
CA GLY A 138 9.82 -14.95 10.13
C GLY A 138 9.58 -13.45 10.24
N GLY A 139 10.00 -12.82 11.34
CA GLY A 139 9.87 -11.37 11.54
C GLY A 139 10.49 -10.54 10.40
N TRP A 140 11.60 -11.00 9.83
CA TRP A 140 12.24 -10.34 8.68
C TRP A 140 11.36 -10.35 7.42
N MET A 141 10.52 -11.39 7.23
CA MET A 141 9.59 -11.46 6.10
C MET A 141 8.54 -10.35 6.22
N VAL A 142 8.00 -10.16 7.42
CA VAL A 142 7.02 -9.11 7.72
C VAL A 142 7.62 -7.73 7.49
N VAL A 143 8.85 -7.50 7.96
CA VAL A 143 9.57 -6.24 7.72
C VAL A 143 9.79 -6.01 6.23
N ALA A 144 10.21 -7.02 5.47
CA ALA A 144 10.40 -6.90 4.03
C ALA A 144 9.09 -6.59 3.29
N MET A 145 7.98 -7.24 3.69
CA MET A 145 6.65 -6.96 3.16
C MET A 145 6.19 -5.53 3.48
N LEU A 146 6.40 -5.07 4.73
CA LEU A 146 6.09 -3.71 5.15
C LEU A 146 6.91 -2.67 4.38
N MET A 147 8.23 -2.85 4.26
CA MET A 147 9.10 -1.98 3.50
C MET A 147 8.63 -1.84 2.05
N ARG A 148 8.31 -2.97 1.40
CA ARG A 148 7.77 -2.97 0.04
C ARG A 148 6.43 -2.25 -0.03
N GLU A 149 5.53 -2.46 0.93
CA GLU A 149 4.19 -1.88 0.90
C GLU A 149 4.24 -0.35 1.08
N LEU A 150 5.08 0.14 1.99
CA LEU A 150 5.33 1.56 2.18
C LEU A 150 5.98 2.17 0.92
N LEU A 151 7.00 1.52 0.36
CA LEU A 151 7.69 2.00 -0.84
C LEU A 151 6.73 2.17 -2.03
N VAL A 152 5.95 1.13 -2.35
CA VAL A 152 5.02 1.17 -3.48
C VAL A 152 3.88 2.16 -3.25
N THR A 153 3.41 2.30 -2.01
CA THR A 153 2.39 3.30 -1.65
C THR A 153 2.92 4.71 -1.84
N SER A 154 4.14 5.00 -1.38
CA SER A 154 4.75 6.32 -1.51
C SER A 154 5.00 6.69 -2.97
N ILE A 155 5.53 5.75 -3.77
CA ILE A 155 5.70 5.94 -5.22
C ILE A 155 4.35 6.27 -5.85
N ARG A 156 3.36 5.39 -5.67
CA ARG A 156 2.04 5.57 -6.27
C ARG A 156 1.38 6.89 -5.84
N GLY A 157 1.47 7.26 -4.56
CA GLY A 157 0.94 8.52 -4.06
C GLY A 157 1.61 9.76 -4.67
N ALA A 158 2.93 9.71 -4.89
CA ALA A 158 3.66 10.79 -5.56
C ALA A 158 3.22 10.96 -7.03
N TYR A 159 3.07 9.86 -7.77
CA TYR A 159 2.65 9.88 -9.17
C TYR A 159 1.18 10.24 -9.37
N GLU A 160 0.29 9.75 -8.51
CA GLU A 160 -1.12 10.13 -8.52
C GLU A 160 -1.29 11.65 -8.29
N ALA A 161 -0.43 12.27 -7.48
CA ALA A 161 -0.43 13.73 -7.29
C ALA A 161 0.00 14.51 -8.55
N GLU A 162 0.83 13.91 -9.41
CA GLU A 162 1.22 14.45 -10.72
C GLU A 162 0.19 14.14 -11.83
N GLY A 163 -0.88 13.40 -11.51
CA GLY A 163 -1.93 13.02 -12.46
C GLY A 163 -1.54 11.85 -13.38
N VAL A 164 -0.45 11.14 -13.07
CA VAL A 164 -0.02 9.95 -13.81
C VAL A 164 -0.70 8.73 -13.21
N ASP A 165 -1.54 8.05 -14.00
CA ASP A 165 -2.21 6.82 -13.56
C ASP A 165 -1.21 5.67 -13.43
N PHE A 166 -1.02 5.20 -12.20
CA PHE A 166 -0.20 4.05 -11.85
C PHE A 166 -1.10 2.87 -11.50
N SER A 167 -1.81 2.37 -12.51
CA SER A 167 -2.71 1.23 -12.36
C SER A 167 -1.94 -0.05 -12.00
N ALA A 168 -2.50 -0.83 -11.08
CA ALA A 168 -1.84 -2.03 -10.56
C ALA A 168 -1.74 -3.14 -11.61
N GLY A 169 -0.50 -3.56 -11.90
CA GLY A 169 -0.23 -4.72 -12.76
C GLY A 169 -0.74 -6.05 -12.19
N SER A 170 -0.77 -7.10 -13.02
CA SER A 170 -1.21 -8.45 -12.65
C SER A 170 -0.53 -9.00 -11.39
N LEU A 171 0.76 -8.70 -11.19
CA LEU A 171 1.53 -9.07 -10.00
C LEU A 171 0.97 -8.44 -8.71
N GLY A 172 0.44 -7.22 -8.81
CA GLY A 172 -0.20 -6.52 -7.70
C GLY A 172 -1.50 -7.22 -7.27
N LYS A 173 -2.26 -7.76 -8.21
CA LYS A 173 -3.48 -8.52 -7.92
C LYS A 173 -3.13 -9.90 -7.33
N ALA A 174 -2.14 -10.58 -7.91
CA ALA A 174 -1.68 -11.88 -7.43
C ALA A 174 -1.19 -11.82 -5.98
N LYS A 175 -0.41 -10.79 -5.60
CA LYS A 175 0.04 -10.64 -4.21
C LYS A 175 -1.12 -10.50 -3.24
N MET A 176 -2.17 -9.75 -3.59
CA MET A 176 -3.32 -9.52 -2.73
C MET A 176 -4.12 -10.81 -2.55
N ILE A 177 -4.38 -11.55 -3.63
CA ILE A 177 -5.07 -12.83 -3.56
C ILE A 177 -4.29 -13.82 -2.67
N LEU A 178 -2.98 -13.92 -2.87
CA LEU A 178 -2.15 -14.81 -2.06
C LEU A 178 -2.13 -14.41 -0.59
N GLN A 179 -1.99 -13.12 -0.28
CA GLN A 179 -2.00 -12.62 1.11
C GLN A 179 -3.33 -12.90 1.81
N SER A 180 -4.46 -12.63 1.15
CA SER A 180 -5.81 -12.84 1.70
C SER A 180 -6.16 -14.31 1.87
N ILE A 181 -5.57 -15.21 1.08
CA ILE A 181 -5.74 -16.67 1.22
C ILE A 181 -4.76 -17.26 2.25
N CYS A 182 -3.52 -16.76 2.28
CA CYS A 182 -2.45 -17.27 3.12
C CYS A 182 -2.81 -17.21 4.61
N ILE A 183 -3.23 -16.03 5.09
CA ILE A 183 -3.53 -15.82 6.51
C ILE A 183 -4.58 -16.82 7.04
N PRO A 184 -5.80 -16.91 6.49
CA PRO A 184 -6.81 -17.82 7.02
C PRO A 184 -6.44 -19.30 6.87
N ILE A 185 -5.76 -19.71 5.79
CA ILE A 185 -5.32 -21.10 5.63
C ILE A 185 -4.27 -21.47 6.68
N VAL A 186 -3.26 -20.62 6.89
CA VAL A 186 -2.23 -20.87 7.91
C VAL A 186 -2.88 -20.97 9.29
N LEU A 187 -3.77 -20.03 9.64
CA LEU A 187 -4.48 -20.06 10.91
C LEU A 187 -5.34 -21.33 11.06
N LEU A 188 -6.03 -21.78 10.01
CA LEU A 188 -6.87 -22.97 10.06
C LEU A 188 -6.05 -24.25 10.24
N ILE A 189 -4.93 -24.39 9.52
CA ILE A 189 -4.02 -25.54 9.69
C ILE A 189 -3.47 -25.56 11.12
N VAL A 190 -3.12 -24.39 11.67
CA VAL A 190 -2.66 -24.26 13.06
C VAL A 190 -3.79 -24.53 14.07
N ALA A 191 -5.03 -24.15 13.78
CA ALA A 191 -6.16 -24.38 14.69
C ALA A 191 -6.57 -25.85 14.75
N LEU A 192 -6.56 -26.54 13.61
CA LEU A 192 -7.03 -27.91 13.47
C LEU A 192 -5.98 -28.97 13.80
N GLY A 193 -4.71 -28.57 13.98
CA GLY A 193 -3.64 -29.51 14.30
C GLY A 193 -2.38 -28.84 14.85
N SER A 194 -1.33 -29.66 14.98
CA SER A 194 -0.03 -29.24 15.47
C SER A 194 1.00 -29.38 14.35
N PRO A 195 1.09 -28.41 13.42
CA PRO A 195 2.03 -28.50 12.31
C PRO A 195 3.47 -28.41 12.84
N VAL A 196 4.19 -29.53 12.76
CA VAL A 196 5.63 -29.63 13.05
C VAL A 196 6.42 -29.88 11.76
N GLU A 197 7.72 -29.60 11.78
CA GLU A 197 8.58 -29.88 10.64
C GLU A 197 8.48 -31.36 10.23
N GLY A 198 8.32 -31.61 8.92
CA GLY A 198 8.07 -32.95 8.38
C GLY A 198 6.60 -33.33 8.19
N THR A 199 5.65 -32.60 8.78
CA THR A 199 4.22 -32.81 8.52
C THR A 199 3.76 -32.18 7.22
N THR A 200 2.73 -32.78 6.60
CA THR A 200 2.06 -32.20 5.42
C THR A 200 1.51 -30.80 5.69
N GLY A 201 0.95 -30.57 6.90
CA GLY A 201 0.44 -29.26 7.30
C GLY A 201 1.52 -28.17 7.31
N TYR A 202 2.68 -28.45 7.91
CA TYR A 202 3.80 -27.52 7.92
C TYR A 202 4.38 -27.27 6.53
N LEU A 203 4.46 -28.31 5.68
CA LEU A 203 4.89 -28.15 4.29
C LEU A 203 3.97 -27.20 3.50
N ILE A 204 2.65 -27.36 3.63
CA ILE A 204 1.67 -26.49 2.99
C ILE A 204 1.83 -25.04 3.47
N ILE A 205 1.94 -24.84 4.79
CA ILE A 205 2.18 -23.51 5.39
C ILE A 205 3.45 -22.89 4.80
N ARG A 206 4.56 -23.63 4.80
CA ARG A 206 5.85 -23.14 4.32
C ARG A 206 5.79 -22.73 2.85
N LEU A 207 5.22 -23.57 1.98
CA LEU A 207 5.08 -23.26 0.56
C LEU A 207 4.20 -22.03 0.33
N LEU A 208 3.07 -21.93 1.04
CA LEU A 208 2.13 -20.83 0.89
C LEU A 208 2.71 -19.49 1.37
N VAL A 209 3.41 -19.49 2.51
CA VAL A 209 4.08 -18.30 3.04
C VAL A 209 5.18 -17.84 2.10
N TRP A 210 6.06 -18.74 1.66
CA TRP A 210 7.13 -18.36 0.72
C TRP A 210 6.59 -17.86 -0.62
N ALA A 211 5.57 -18.52 -1.18
CA ALA A 211 4.92 -18.05 -2.40
C ALA A 211 4.32 -16.64 -2.23
N THR A 212 3.72 -16.38 -1.07
CA THR A 212 3.12 -15.08 -0.74
C THR A 212 4.19 -13.99 -0.57
N VAL A 213 5.25 -14.26 0.18
CA VAL A 213 6.36 -13.32 0.40
C VAL A 213 7.06 -13.00 -0.92
N VAL A 214 7.45 -14.01 -1.69
CA VAL A 214 8.15 -13.85 -2.98
C VAL A 214 7.30 -13.04 -3.95
N THR A 215 6.02 -13.39 -4.10
CA THR A 215 5.11 -12.66 -4.99
C THR A 215 4.91 -11.21 -4.52
N THR A 216 4.82 -10.98 -3.20
CA THR A 216 4.73 -9.63 -2.62
C THR A 216 5.95 -8.80 -2.99
N LEU A 217 7.15 -9.34 -2.81
CA LEU A 217 8.40 -8.62 -3.10
C LEU A 217 8.57 -8.37 -4.61
N ILE A 218 8.36 -9.38 -5.45
CA ILE A 218 8.44 -9.25 -6.92
C ILE A 218 7.43 -8.23 -7.45
N SER A 219 6.23 -8.16 -6.87
CA SER A 219 5.23 -7.17 -7.27
C SER A 219 5.65 -5.71 -7.03
N GLY A 220 6.72 -5.44 -6.27
CA GLY A 220 7.29 -4.10 -6.09
C GLY A 220 8.21 -3.65 -7.23
N LEU A 221 8.84 -4.60 -7.93
CA LEU A 221 9.84 -4.30 -8.98
C LEU A 221 9.31 -3.42 -10.11
N PRO A 222 8.08 -3.63 -10.64
CA PRO A 222 7.57 -2.77 -11.70
C PRO A 222 7.44 -1.29 -11.29
N TYR A 223 7.16 -1.03 -10.02
CA TYR A 223 7.00 0.34 -9.50
C TYR A 223 8.35 1.04 -9.35
N ILE A 224 9.34 0.33 -8.82
CA ILE A 224 10.71 0.85 -8.69
C ILE A 224 11.29 1.17 -10.07
N GLY A 225 11.12 0.27 -11.04
CA GLY A 225 11.60 0.46 -12.40
C GLY A 225 10.95 1.66 -13.10
N GLN A 226 9.63 1.84 -12.95
CA GLN A 226 8.94 3.00 -13.51
C GLN A 226 9.34 4.30 -12.82
N ALA A 227 9.50 4.29 -11.48
CA ALA A 227 9.95 5.46 -10.74
C ALA A 227 11.34 5.94 -11.21
N LEU A 228 12.28 4.99 -11.36
CA LEU A 228 13.63 5.30 -11.81
C LEU A 228 13.65 5.90 -13.24
N ARG A 229 12.87 5.33 -14.16
CA ARG A 229 12.76 5.85 -15.55
C ARG A 229 12.28 7.29 -15.57
N HIS A 230 11.25 7.60 -14.80
CA HIS A 230 10.70 8.95 -14.74
C HIS A 230 11.69 9.97 -14.17
N THR A 231 12.44 9.62 -13.12
CA THR A 231 13.49 10.49 -12.58
C THR A 231 14.58 10.77 -13.62
N VAL A 232 14.98 9.75 -14.40
CA VAL A 232 15.95 9.91 -15.48
C VAL A 232 15.41 10.84 -16.57
N GLU A 233 14.16 10.67 -16.99
CA GLU A 233 13.53 11.52 -18.00
C GLU A 233 13.38 12.98 -17.54
N GLN A 234 12.98 13.20 -16.28
CA GLN A 234 12.91 14.53 -15.69
C GLN A 234 14.28 15.22 -15.66
N ASN A 235 15.32 14.49 -15.24
CA ASN A 235 16.69 15.02 -15.23
C ASN A 235 17.18 15.35 -16.65
N ALA A 236 16.87 14.50 -17.64
CA ALA A 236 17.22 14.77 -19.04
C ALA A 236 16.55 16.06 -19.56
N ARG A 237 15.24 16.22 -19.35
CA ARG A 237 14.49 17.44 -19.74
C ARG A 237 15.02 18.69 -19.04
N MET A 238 15.40 18.58 -17.76
CA MET A 238 15.99 19.69 -17.01
C MET A 238 17.36 20.11 -17.59
N LEU A 239 18.22 19.14 -17.94
CA LEU A 239 19.52 19.40 -18.56
C LEU A 239 19.38 20.06 -19.95
N GLU A 240 18.43 19.62 -20.77
CA GLU A 240 18.11 20.26 -22.05
C GLU A 240 17.63 21.69 -21.88
N ALA A 241 16.74 21.96 -20.91
CA ALA A 241 16.28 23.31 -20.61
C ALA A 241 17.42 24.24 -20.14
N MET A 242 18.37 23.73 -19.36
CA MET A 242 19.56 24.49 -18.95
C MET A 242 20.50 24.80 -20.13
N ARG A 243 20.68 23.84 -21.05
CA ARG A 243 21.46 24.03 -22.28
C ARG A 243 20.82 25.05 -23.21
N GLY A 244 19.50 24.96 -23.42
CA GLY A 244 18.75 25.93 -24.23
C GLY A 244 18.79 27.35 -23.66
N LYS A 245 18.74 27.51 -22.33
CA LYS A 245 18.89 28.83 -21.67
C LYS A 245 20.30 29.41 -21.80
N LYS A 246 21.35 28.57 -21.77
CA LYS A 246 22.74 29.04 -22.01
C LYS A 246 22.95 29.49 -23.46
N ALA A 247 22.36 28.81 -24.43
CA ALA A 247 22.45 29.18 -25.86
C ALA A 247 21.71 30.50 -26.19
N ARG A 248 20.72 30.90 -25.37
CA ARG A 248 19.89 32.10 -25.59
C ARG A 248 20.39 33.37 -24.90
N LYS A 249 21.53 33.35 -24.19
CA LYS A 249 22.11 34.59 -23.64
C LYS A 249 22.55 35.48 -24.81
N PRO A 250 21.97 36.68 -25.01
CA PRO A 250 22.35 37.55 -26.12
C PRO A 250 23.78 38.03 -25.91
N THR A 251 24.62 37.78 -26.91
CA THR A 251 25.89 38.48 -27.09
C THR A 251 25.59 39.98 -27.08
N LYS A 252 26.11 40.70 -26.09
CA LYS A 252 25.96 42.15 -25.93
C LYS A 252 26.30 42.86 -27.25
N VAL A 253 25.32 43.46 -27.92
CA VAL A 253 25.58 44.53 -28.88
C VAL A 253 25.66 45.83 -28.09
N SER A 254 26.86 46.15 -27.60
CA SER A 254 27.17 47.46 -27.06
C SER A 254 27.76 48.33 -28.17
N GLY A 255 26.91 49.10 -28.85
CA GLY A 255 27.32 50.22 -29.70
C GLY A 255 26.66 51.50 -29.18
N PRO A 256 27.41 52.58 -28.87
CA PRO A 256 26.84 53.81 -28.35
C PRO A 256 25.99 54.53 -29.41
N PRO A 257 24.95 55.30 -29.01
CA PRO A 257 24.03 55.91 -29.96
C PRO A 257 24.74 57.00 -30.77
N ALA A 258 24.51 56.98 -32.08
CA ALA A 258 25.05 57.96 -33.03
C ALA A 258 24.53 59.38 -32.73
N LYS A 259 25.44 60.35 -32.65
CA LYS A 259 25.12 61.78 -32.51
C LYS A 259 24.38 62.30 -33.76
N PRO A 260 23.39 63.20 -33.63
CA PRO A 260 22.76 63.83 -34.79
C PRO A 260 23.74 64.80 -35.48
N ARG A 261 23.87 64.70 -36.82
CA ARG A 261 24.59 65.69 -37.65
C ARG A 261 23.79 67.00 -37.74
N PRO A 262 24.46 68.17 -37.74
CA PRO A 262 23.78 69.43 -38.01
C PRO A 262 23.44 69.54 -39.50
N LYS A 263 22.20 69.99 -39.79
CA LYS A 263 21.72 70.29 -41.14
C LYS A 263 22.54 71.46 -41.72
N SER A 264 23.16 71.24 -42.88
CA SER A 264 23.71 72.34 -43.68
C SER A 264 22.56 73.12 -44.29
N ASN A 265 22.44 74.41 -43.97
CA ASN A 265 21.53 75.30 -44.68
C ASN A 265 22.39 76.24 -45.54
N LYS A 266 22.46 75.94 -46.85
CA LYS A 266 22.87 76.91 -47.87
C LYS A 266 21.61 77.66 -48.29
N GLY A 267 21.62 78.98 -48.14
CA GLY A 267 20.56 79.86 -48.66
C GLY A 267 20.99 81.29 -48.49
N GLY A 268 21.41 81.92 -49.60
CA GLY A 268 22.15 83.17 -49.60
C GLY A 268 21.31 84.41 -49.32
N GLN A 269 22.01 85.50 -49.02
CA GLN A 269 21.50 86.84 -49.23
C GLN A 269 22.61 87.75 -49.76
N ARG A 270 22.34 88.23 -50.97
CA ARG A 270 22.95 89.36 -51.66
C ARG A 270 22.74 90.65 -50.85
N SER A 271 23.66 91.60 -51.09
CA SER A 271 23.38 93.03 -51.33
C SER A 271 23.62 94.03 -50.19
N LYS A 272 24.45 95.02 -50.57
CA LYS A 272 24.37 96.47 -50.30
C LYS A 272 25.10 97.05 -49.08
N LYS A 273 26.00 97.97 -49.45
CA LYS A 273 26.29 99.30 -48.85
C LYS A 273 26.92 99.25 -47.45
N ARG A 274 27.99 99.98 -47.14
CA ARG A 274 28.57 101.21 -47.68
C ARG A 274 30.02 101.28 -47.19
#